data_AF-A0A3D2B7U2-F1
#
_entry.id   AF-A0A3D2B7U2-F1
#
_cell.length_a   1.000
_cell.length_b   1.000
_cell.length_c   1.000
_cell.angle_alpha   90.00
_cell.angle_beta   90.00
_cell.angle_gamma   90.00
#
_symmetry.space_group_name_H-M   'P 1'
#
loop_
_entity.id
_entity.type
_entity.pdbx_description
1 polymer ?
#
loop_
_entity_poly.entity_id
_entity_poly.type
_entity_poly.pdbx_seq_one_letter_code
_entity_poly.pdbx_strand_id
1 'polypeptide(L)'
;PVTGQRLDAVPEGIAPAVPDASQQANLLGGEAALWAENVAAPVLDIKLWPRAFAVAERLWSAQEVNDIDNMYTRLQAMDSWSTVSVGLQQHARQQVQFTRLGSTTDTLPLTILAQALEPAHYYTRNHLKFQAGNYDLFEPLNRLADALAPESSQVRQMNRWVERLVSDAEDSESAESLRHLFTRWQTNTPDALALAENSYQLKALKPVIQTVDKLAAIGLRLTDLVARQGTLDDTEIASIQGELDKAAQIEDEVVIAAVYPLEKLLRATRNQ
;
A
#
# COMPACT_ATOMS: atom_id res chain seq x y z
N PRO A 1 2.56 -36.03 -0.75
CA PRO A 1 2.25 -35.76 0.67
C PRO A 1 3.49 -35.24 1.40
N VAL A 2 3.57 -33.93 1.61
CA VAL A 2 4.60 -33.35 2.47
C VAL A 2 4.18 -33.59 3.91
N THR A 3 4.96 -34.39 4.64
CA THR A 3 4.81 -34.55 6.09
C THR A 3 5.70 -33.52 6.76
N GLY A 4 5.21 -32.87 7.81
CA GLY A 4 5.95 -31.90 8.58
C GLY A 4 5.33 -31.76 9.98
N GLN A 5 6.19 -31.60 10.98
CA GLN A 5 5.78 -31.30 12.36
C GLN A 5 6.16 -29.85 12.65
N ARG A 6 5.28 -29.13 13.35
CA ARG A 6 5.59 -27.79 13.84
C ARG A 6 6.78 -27.88 14.79
N LEU A 7 7.82 -27.09 14.56
CA LEU A 7 8.98 -27.03 15.45
C LEU A 7 8.57 -26.43 16.80
N ASP A 8 9.13 -26.96 17.89
CA ASP A 8 8.86 -26.50 19.26
C ASP A 8 9.36 -25.07 19.52
N ALA A 9 10.32 -24.60 18.71
CA ALA A 9 10.82 -23.24 18.69
C ALA A 9 11.16 -22.80 17.26
N VAL A 10 11.18 -21.49 17.03
CA VAL A 10 11.69 -20.92 15.77
C VAL A 10 13.20 -21.20 15.69
N PRO A 11 13.71 -21.82 14.60
CA PRO A 11 15.13 -22.02 14.42
C PRO A 11 15.90 -20.71 14.56
N GLU A 12 17.08 -20.77 15.18
CA GLU A 12 17.99 -19.63 15.22
C GLU A 12 18.41 -19.30 13.78
N GLY A 13 18.11 -18.07 13.34
CA GLY A 13 18.39 -17.63 11.98
C GLY A 13 19.89 -17.49 11.76
N ILE A 14 20.40 -18.06 10.66
CA ILE A 14 21.78 -17.83 10.23
C ILE A 14 21.81 -16.47 9.55
N ALA A 15 22.52 -15.50 10.13
CA ALA A 15 22.76 -14.22 9.48
C ALA A 15 23.61 -14.42 8.22
N PRO A 16 23.33 -13.70 7.12
CA PRO A 16 24.18 -13.75 5.95
C PRO A 16 25.60 -13.30 6.32
N ALA A 17 26.61 -14.00 5.80
CA ALA A 17 27.99 -13.58 5.97
C ALA A 17 28.21 -12.23 5.27
N VAL A 18 28.56 -11.20 6.03
CA VAL A 18 28.91 -9.87 5.51
C VAL A 18 30.41 -9.89 5.17
N PRO A 19 30.83 -9.40 3.98
CA PRO A 19 32.23 -9.30 3.62
C PRO A 19 33.03 -8.51 4.67
N ASP A 20 34.21 -9.00 5.03
CA ASP A 20 35.15 -8.23 5.84
C ASP A 20 35.72 -7.03 5.05
N ALA A 21 36.44 -6.13 5.73
CA ALA A 21 36.99 -4.93 5.11
C ALA A 21 37.88 -5.22 3.88
N SER A 22 38.58 -6.36 3.84
CA SER A 22 39.40 -6.75 2.69
C SER A 22 38.57 -7.26 1.52
N GLN A 23 37.41 -7.84 1.82
CA GLN A 23 36.48 -8.39 0.83
C GLN A 23 35.49 -7.35 0.29
N GLN A 24 35.32 -6.19 0.96
CA GLN A 24 34.43 -5.12 0.49
C GLN A 24 34.80 -4.60 -0.91
N ALA A 25 36.08 -4.63 -1.28
CA ALA A 25 36.54 -4.26 -2.63
C ALA A 25 35.95 -5.15 -3.74
N ASN A 26 35.45 -6.34 -3.42
CA ASN A 26 34.80 -7.23 -4.38
C ASN A 26 33.32 -6.87 -4.63
N LEU A 27 32.76 -5.92 -3.88
CA LEU A 27 31.39 -5.45 -4.07
C LEU A 27 31.35 -4.40 -5.17
N LEU A 28 30.92 -4.80 -6.36
CA LEU A 28 30.83 -3.91 -7.52
C LEU A 28 29.61 -2.97 -7.47
N GLY A 29 28.61 -3.30 -6.65
CA GLY A 29 27.35 -2.56 -6.55
C GLY A 29 26.17 -3.51 -6.44
N GLY A 30 25.05 -3.13 -7.06
CA GLY A 30 23.81 -3.92 -7.09
C GLY A 30 22.96 -3.56 -8.30
N GLU A 31 21.85 -4.28 -8.47
CA GLU A 31 20.93 -4.10 -9.59
C GLU A 31 19.48 -4.19 -9.11
N ALA A 32 18.63 -3.30 -9.61
CA ALA A 32 17.18 -3.41 -9.43
C ALA A 32 16.62 -4.40 -10.45
N ALA A 33 16.39 -5.65 -10.05
CA ALA A 33 15.80 -6.66 -10.91
C ALA A 33 14.27 -6.52 -10.95
N LEU A 34 13.71 -6.23 -12.14
CA LEU A 34 12.28 -6.25 -12.38
C LEU A 34 11.89 -7.54 -13.12
N TRP A 35 11.47 -8.54 -12.35
CA TRP A 35 10.99 -9.81 -12.88
C TRP A 35 9.60 -9.66 -13.51
N ALA A 36 9.39 -10.36 -14.63
CA ALA A 36 8.31 -10.04 -15.56
C ALA A 36 7.02 -10.86 -15.38
N GLU A 37 6.89 -11.68 -14.33
CA GLU A 37 5.74 -12.56 -14.12
C GLU A 37 4.41 -11.78 -14.02
N ASN A 38 4.43 -10.59 -13.41
CA ASN A 38 3.29 -9.66 -13.34
C ASN A 38 3.64 -8.31 -13.98
N VAL A 39 4.47 -8.29 -15.02
CA VAL A 39 4.86 -7.07 -15.71
C VAL A 39 4.73 -7.25 -17.22
N ALA A 40 3.93 -6.38 -17.83
CA ALA A 40 3.82 -6.25 -19.28
C ALA A 40 3.93 -4.76 -19.67
N ALA A 41 4.13 -4.49 -20.96
CA ALA A 41 4.31 -3.12 -21.47
C ALA A 41 3.25 -2.10 -20.96
N PRO A 42 1.95 -2.43 -20.83
CA PRO A 42 0.95 -1.47 -20.34
C PRO A 42 1.09 -1.06 -18.87
N VAL A 43 1.82 -1.83 -18.06
CA VAL A 43 1.98 -1.61 -16.61
C VAL A 43 3.44 -1.48 -16.18
N LEU A 44 4.39 -1.61 -17.11
CA LEU A 44 5.84 -1.57 -16.84
C LEU A 44 6.25 -0.34 -16.01
N ASP A 45 5.92 0.85 -16.48
CA ASP A 45 6.32 2.10 -15.81
C ASP A 45 5.71 2.22 -14.41
N ILE A 46 4.46 1.75 -14.24
CA ILE A 46 3.77 1.74 -12.93
C ILE A 46 4.54 0.88 -11.92
N LYS A 47 5.13 -0.23 -12.37
CA LYS A 47 5.85 -1.16 -11.49
C LYS A 47 7.30 -0.75 -11.25
N LEU A 48 7.92 -0.10 -12.23
CA LEU A 48 9.31 0.32 -12.18
C LEU A 48 9.51 1.64 -11.42
N TRP A 49 8.70 2.65 -11.73
CA TRP A 49 8.86 4.02 -11.22
C TRP A 49 7.82 4.34 -10.14
N PRO A 50 8.15 5.18 -9.14
CA PRO A 50 9.43 5.87 -8.94
C PRO A 50 10.47 5.06 -8.13
N ARG A 51 10.15 3.85 -7.65
CA ARG A 51 11.00 3.11 -6.70
C ARG A 51 12.43 2.84 -7.19
N ALA A 52 12.62 2.65 -8.50
CA ALA A 52 13.94 2.49 -9.07
C ALA A 52 14.86 3.71 -8.83
N PHE A 53 14.32 4.92 -8.62
CA PHE A 53 15.12 6.08 -8.21
C PHE A 53 15.71 5.93 -6.81
N ALA A 54 14.97 5.33 -5.88
CA ALA A 54 15.48 5.07 -4.53
C ALA A 54 16.62 4.03 -4.57
N VAL A 55 16.53 3.02 -5.44
CA VAL A 55 17.62 2.07 -5.66
C VAL A 55 18.83 2.77 -6.30
N ALA A 56 18.60 3.61 -7.31
CA ALA A 56 19.67 4.39 -7.93
C ALA A 56 20.41 5.27 -6.91
N GLU A 57 19.68 5.93 -6.01
CA GLU A 57 20.29 6.69 -4.92
C GLU A 57 21.13 5.83 -3.99
N ARG A 58 20.64 4.66 -3.59
CA ARG A 58 21.40 3.74 -2.72
C ARG A 58 22.68 3.23 -3.39
N LEU A 59 22.67 3.08 -4.71
CA LEU A 59 23.81 2.60 -5.49
C LEU A 59 24.80 3.71 -5.89
N TRP A 60 24.42 4.98 -5.70
CA TRP A 60 25.22 6.13 -6.14
C TRP A 60 25.69 7.02 -4.98
N SER A 61 24.80 7.30 -4.03
CA SER A 61 25.06 8.25 -2.95
C SER A 61 25.97 7.66 -1.88
N ALA A 62 26.56 8.54 -1.07
CA ALA A 62 27.35 8.14 0.08
C ALA A 62 26.52 7.30 1.07
N GLN A 63 27.18 6.38 1.78
CA GLN A 63 26.52 5.37 2.62
C GLN A 63 25.63 5.99 3.71
N GLU A 64 26.06 7.11 4.26
CA GLU A 64 25.38 7.90 5.28
C GLU A 64 24.10 8.59 4.80
N VAL A 65 23.86 8.65 3.48
CA VAL A 65 22.57 9.11 2.94
C VAL A 65 21.54 8.00 3.14
N ASN A 66 20.87 8.02 4.30
CA ASN A 66 19.93 7.00 4.72
C ASN A 66 18.70 7.53 5.47
N ASP A 67 18.50 8.85 5.49
CA ASP A 67 17.28 9.48 6.00
C ASP A 67 16.09 9.19 5.06
N ILE A 68 15.15 8.39 5.56
CA ILE A 68 13.99 7.90 4.80
C ILE A 68 12.99 9.03 4.50
N ASP A 69 12.75 9.94 5.45
CA ASP A 69 11.78 11.03 5.27
C ASP A 69 12.30 12.05 4.26
N ASN A 70 13.59 12.37 4.33
CA ASN A 70 14.25 13.19 3.33
C ASN A 70 14.28 12.51 1.96
N MET A 71 14.52 11.19 1.90
CA MET A 71 14.46 10.41 0.66
C MET A 71 13.08 10.55 -0.01
N TYR A 72 11.98 10.35 0.72
CA TYR A 72 10.64 10.48 0.13
C TYR A 72 10.33 11.89 -0.39
N THR A 73 10.84 12.93 0.29
CA THR A 73 10.71 14.32 -0.17
C THR A 73 11.39 14.52 -1.52
N ARG A 74 12.62 14.02 -1.66
CA ARG A 74 13.39 14.09 -2.92
C ARG A 74 12.83 13.15 -4.00
N LEU A 75 12.30 12.00 -3.61
CA LEU A 75 11.65 11.04 -4.52
C LEU A 75 10.43 11.65 -5.18
N GLN A 76 9.60 12.40 -4.44
CA GLN A 76 8.45 13.11 -5.01
C GLN A 76 8.87 14.17 -6.03
N ALA A 77 9.94 14.93 -5.74
CA ALA A 77 10.48 15.91 -6.68
C ALA A 77 11.04 15.22 -7.94
N MET A 78 11.75 14.10 -7.78
CA MET A 78 12.28 13.30 -8.89
C MET A 78 11.17 12.67 -9.74
N ASP A 79 10.13 12.13 -9.11
CA ASP A 79 8.96 11.57 -9.80
C ASP A 79 8.26 12.65 -10.65
N SER A 80 8.04 13.83 -10.08
CA SER A 80 7.44 14.97 -10.78
C SER A 80 8.31 15.43 -11.96
N TRP A 81 9.61 15.63 -11.71
CA TRP A 81 10.56 16.05 -12.75
C TRP A 81 10.68 15.02 -13.87
N SER A 82 10.79 13.73 -13.55
CA SER A 82 10.97 12.67 -14.54
C SER A 82 9.73 12.50 -15.43
N THR A 83 8.54 12.71 -14.88
CA THR A 83 7.30 12.71 -15.66
C THR A 83 7.29 13.84 -16.69
N VAL A 84 7.73 15.06 -16.31
CA VAL A 84 7.66 16.25 -17.18
C VAL A 84 8.85 16.34 -18.14
N SER A 85 10.06 16.06 -17.67
CA SER A 85 11.31 16.33 -18.39
C SER A 85 11.86 15.10 -19.12
N VAL A 86 11.68 13.90 -18.57
CA VAL A 86 12.14 12.64 -19.20
C VAL A 86 11.00 11.98 -19.99
N GLY A 87 9.74 12.23 -19.60
CA GLY A 87 8.57 11.65 -20.24
C GLY A 87 8.23 10.24 -19.73
N LEU A 88 8.63 9.90 -18.50
CA LEU A 88 8.20 8.64 -17.87
C LEU A 88 6.67 8.61 -17.69
N GLN A 89 6.07 7.44 -17.89
CA GLN A 89 4.62 7.32 -18.10
C GLN A 89 3.87 6.68 -16.94
N GLN A 90 4.46 6.45 -15.76
CA GLN A 90 3.83 5.73 -14.64
C GLN A 90 2.44 6.29 -14.27
N HIS A 91 2.31 7.61 -14.18
CA HIS A 91 1.03 8.27 -13.87
C HIS A 91 0.02 8.19 -15.03
N ALA A 92 0.49 8.45 -16.25
CA ALA A 92 -0.36 8.37 -17.44
C ALA A 92 -0.84 6.94 -17.72
N ARG A 93 0.03 5.93 -17.53
CA ARG A 93 -0.31 4.52 -17.67
C ARG A 93 -1.31 4.07 -16.62
N GLN A 94 -1.15 4.49 -15.36
CA GLN A 94 -2.13 4.22 -14.32
C GLN A 94 -3.50 4.78 -14.70
N GLN A 95 -3.55 6.04 -15.13
CA GLN A 95 -4.80 6.67 -15.57
C GLN A 95 -5.44 5.92 -16.74
N VAL A 96 -4.66 5.48 -17.73
CA VAL A 96 -5.15 4.64 -18.84
C VAL A 96 -5.75 3.33 -18.33
N GLN A 97 -5.13 2.67 -17.34
CA GLN A 97 -5.69 1.45 -16.78
C GLN A 97 -6.98 1.72 -16.00
N PHE A 98 -7.07 2.81 -15.23
CA PHE A 98 -8.31 3.17 -14.55
C PHE A 98 -9.45 3.46 -15.54
N THR A 99 -9.17 4.16 -16.64
CA THR A 99 -10.15 4.38 -17.70
C THR A 99 -10.65 3.06 -18.30
N ARG A 100 -9.75 2.10 -18.53
CA ARG A 100 -10.11 0.77 -19.05
C ARG A 100 -10.95 -0.03 -18.05
N LEU A 101 -10.52 -0.06 -16.79
CA LEU A 101 -11.20 -0.76 -15.71
C LEU A 101 -12.62 -0.21 -15.49
N GLY A 102 -12.78 1.11 -15.44
CA GLY A 102 -14.06 1.76 -15.24
C GLY A 102 -14.93 1.86 -16.49
N SER A 103 -14.37 1.62 -17.69
CA SER A 103 -15.02 1.92 -18.98
C SER A 103 -15.57 3.35 -19.07
N THR A 104 -14.89 4.29 -18.43
CA THR A 104 -15.26 5.71 -18.33
C THR A 104 -14.01 6.57 -18.22
N THR A 105 -14.10 7.84 -18.65
CA THR A 105 -13.03 8.81 -18.41
C THR A 105 -13.06 9.40 -17.00
N ASP A 106 -14.18 9.24 -16.28
CA ASP A 106 -14.28 9.64 -14.88
C ASP A 106 -13.68 8.55 -13.98
N THR A 107 -12.38 8.67 -13.74
CA THR A 107 -11.61 7.70 -12.94
C THR A 107 -11.46 8.12 -11.49
N LEU A 108 -12.03 9.26 -11.09
CA LEU A 108 -11.88 9.78 -9.73
C LEU A 108 -12.23 8.73 -8.67
N PRO A 109 -13.29 7.91 -8.83
CA PRO A 109 -13.61 6.91 -7.81
C PRO A 109 -12.55 5.83 -7.64
N LEU A 110 -11.90 5.41 -8.73
CA LEU A 110 -10.78 4.46 -8.69
C LEU A 110 -9.52 5.10 -8.11
N THR A 111 -9.24 6.36 -8.45
CA THR A 111 -8.12 7.11 -7.88
C THR A 111 -8.26 7.27 -6.38
N ILE A 112 -9.46 7.58 -5.86
CA ILE A 112 -9.71 7.68 -4.42
C ILE A 112 -9.62 6.31 -3.75
N LEU A 113 -10.20 5.26 -4.35
CA LEU A 113 -10.10 3.90 -3.81
C LEU A 113 -8.64 3.44 -3.73
N ALA A 114 -7.83 3.69 -4.77
CA ALA A 114 -6.42 3.35 -4.82
C ALA A 114 -5.59 3.99 -3.69
N GLN A 115 -6.06 5.09 -3.09
CA GLN A 115 -5.38 5.69 -1.94
C GLN A 115 -5.31 4.77 -0.73
N ALA A 116 -6.28 3.86 -0.55
CA ALA A 116 -6.34 2.95 0.59
C ALA A 116 -5.68 1.58 0.30
N LEU A 117 -5.31 1.32 -0.95
CA LEU A 117 -4.94 0.00 -1.45
C LEU A 117 -3.50 -0.07 -1.93
N GLU A 118 -2.93 -1.27 -1.82
CA GLU A 118 -1.67 -1.65 -2.44
C GLU A 118 -1.83 -3.03 -3.12
N PRO A 119 -1.04 -3.35 -4.15
CA PRO A 119 -1.04 -4.70 -4.69
C PRO A 119 -0.53 -5.67 -3.61
N ALA A 120 -1.06 -6.89 -3.55
CA ALA A 120 -0.57 -7.88 -2.61
C ALA A 120 0.94 -8.10 -2.77
N HIS A 121 1.66 -8.09 -1.64
CA HIS A 121 3.11 -8.05 -1.63
C HIS A 121 3.75 -9.42 -1.91
N TYR A 122 5.03 -9.36 -2.32
CA TYR A 122 5.89 -10.52 -2.55
C TYR A 122 5.29 -11.55 -3.53
N TYR A 123 5.55 -12.84 -3.33
CA TYR A 123 5.05 -13.92 -4.19
C TYR A 123 3.54 -14.19 -4.06
N THR A 124 2.80 -13.41 -3.28
CA THR A 124 1.38 -13.70 -3.04
C THR A 124 0.56 -13.60 -4.32
N ARG A 125 0.78 -12.57 -5.14
CA ARG A 125 0.07 -12.44 -6.43
C ARG A 125 0.39 -13.60 -7.37
N ASN A 126 1.66 -14.00 -7.47
CA ASN A 126 2.06 -15.17 -8.25
C ASN A 126 1.36 -16.44 -7.76
N HIS A 127 1.27 -16.61 -6.44
CA HIS A 127 0.60 -17.75 -5.84
C HIS A 127 -0.91 -17.76 -6.12
N LEU A 128 -1.59 -16.62 -5.98
CA LEU A 128 -3.01 -16.49 -6.28
C LEU A 128 -3.31 -16.77 -7.76
N LYS A 129 -2.48 -16.26 -8.66
CA LYS A 129 -2.58 -16.57 -10.10
C LYS A 129 -2.34 -18.04 -10.39
N PHE A 130 -1.35 -18.66 -9.76
CA PHE A 130 -1.12 -20.10 -9.86
C PHE A 130 -2.32 -20.93 -9.39
N GLN A 131 -2.90 -20.59 -8.23
CA GLN A 131 -4.10 -21.25 -7.72
C GLN A 131 -5.31 -21.09 -8.66
N ALA A 132 -5.40 -19.94 -9.35
CA ALA A 132 -6.44 -19.68 -10.35
C ALA A 132 -6.19 -20.35 -11.71
N GLY A 133 -5.04 -21.02 -11.91
CA GLY A 133 -4.65 -21.62 -13.20
C GLY A 133 -4.12 -20.62 -14.22
N ASN A 134 -3.72 -19.43 -13.77
CA ASN A 134 -3.35 -18.27 -14.57
C ASN A 134 -1.87 -17.88 -14.39
N TYR A 135 -1.01 -18.82 -14.02
CA TYR A 135 0.44 -18.56 -13.91
C TYR A 135 1.14 -18.84 -15.23
N ASP A 136 0.88 -17.99 -16.21
CA ASP A 136 1.48 -18.04 -17.54
C ASP A 136 1.63 -16.63 -18.14
N LEU A 137 2.34 -16.54 -19.26
CA LEU A 137 2.66 -15.27 -19.94
C LEU A 137 1.45 -14.60 -20.63
N PHE A 138 0.31 -15.27 -20.69
CA PHE A 138 -0.92 -14.78 -21.31
C PHE A 138 -1.93 -14.23 -20.29
N GLU A 139 -1.67 -14.35 -18.98
CA GLU A 139 -2.50 -13.74 -17.95
C GLU A 139 -2.70 -12.25 -18.25
N PRO A 140 -3.94 -11.80 -18.46
CA PRO A 140 -4.18 -10.41 -18.75
C PRO A 140 -3.98 -9.60 -17.47
N LEU A 141 -2.88 -8.84 -17.41
CA LEU A 141 -2.56 -7.89 -16.34
C LEU A 141 -3.45 -6.64 -16.43
N ASN A 142 -4.75 -6.84 -16.17
CA ASN A 142 -5.81 -5.86 -16.36
C ASN A 142 -6.74 -5.75 -15.13
N ARG A 143 -6.27 -6.12 -13.94
CA ARG A 143 -6.98 -5.92 -12.67
C ARG A 143 -6.58 -4.60 -12.01
N LEU A 144 -7.31 -4.17 -10.98
CA LEU A 144 -6.93 -2.98 -10.22
C LEU A 144 -5.52 -3.12 -9.63
N ALA A 145 -5.16 -4.29 -9.09
CA ALA A 145 -3.82 -4.58 -8.57
C ALA A 145 -2.68 -4.31 -9.58
N ASP A 146 -2.95 -4.47 -10.88
CA ASP A 146 -1.97 -4.18 -11.95
C ASP A 146 -1.79 -2.68 -12.17
N ALA A 147 -2.85 -1.91 -11.97
CA ALA A 147 -2.87 -0.45 -12.10
C ALA A 147 -2.37 0.28 -10.83
N LEU A 148 -2.32 -0.39 -9.67
CA LEU A 148 -1.84 0.21 -8.43
C LEU A 148 -0.32 0.45 -8.46
N ALA A 149 0.07 1.58 -7.87
CA ALA A 149 1.45 1.83 -7.49
C ALA A 149 1.89 0.80 -6.44
N PRO A 150 3.20 0.49 -6.33
CA PRO A 150 3.67 -0.52 -5.38
C PRO A 150 3.57 -0.12 -3.90
N GLU A 151 3.36 1.16 -3.62
CA GLU A 151 3.14 1.72 -2.28
C GLU A 151 2.15 2.89 -2.39
N SER A 152 1.27 3.05 -1.40
CA SER A 152 0.35 4.19 -1.32
C SER A 152 0.98 5.38 -0.61
N SER A 153 1.21 6.47 -1.36
CA SER A 153 1.65 7.75 -0.79
C SER A 153 0.64 8.33 0.21
N GLN A 154 -0.66 8.07 -0.01
CA GLN A 154 -1.72 8.54 0.89
C GLN A 154 -1.72 7.77 2.21
N VAL A 155 -1.50 6.45 2.22
CA VAL A 155 -1.35 5.65 3.45
C VAL A 155 -0.10 6.06 4.21
N ARG A 156 1.01 6.34 3.51
CA ARG A 156 2.21 6.90 4.15
C ARG A 156 1.96 8.25 4.81
N GLN A 157 1.25 9.15 4.15
CA GLN A 157 0.89 10.46 4.72
C GLN A 157 -0.08 10.29 5.90
N MET A 158 -1.06 9.39 5.78
CA MET A 158 -1.97 9.01 6.85
C MET A 158 -1.19 8.52 8.08
N ASN A 159 -0.22 7.64 7.90
CA ASN A 159 0.63 7.15 8.99
C ASN A 159 1.35 8.29 9.72
N ARG A 160 1.86 9.29 8.99
CA ARG A 160 2.51 10.47 9.60
C ARG A 160 1.52 11.32 10.41
N TRP A 161 0.30 11.53 9.92
CA TRP A 161 -0.74 12.21 10.70
C TRP A 161 -1.13 11.42 11.94
N VAL A 162 -1.25 10.09 11.83
CA VAL A 162 -1.51 9.22 12.98
C VAL A 162 -0.39 9.32 14.02
N GLU A 163 0.88 9.22 13.61
CA GLU A 163 2.00 9.30 14.54
C GLU A 163 2.07 10.64 15.27
N ARG A 164 1.82 11.75 14.56
CA ARG A 164 1.74 13.08 15.16
C ARG A 164 0.59 13.19 16.16
N LEU A 165 -0.62 12.78 15.76
CA LEU A 165 -1.79 12.85 16.64
C LEU A 165 -1.67 11.93 17.87
N VAL A 166 -1.03 10.77 17.74
CA VAL A 166 -0.78 9.87 18.86
C VAL A 166 0.29 10.43 19.80
N SER A 167 1.30 11.13 19.26
CA SER A 167 2.32 11.80 20.07
C SER A 167 1.81 13.07 20.75
N ASP A 168 0.88 13.77 20.11
CA ASP A 168 0.28 15.01 20.57
C ASP A 168 -1.21 15.03 20.18
N ALA A 169 -2.07 14.72 21.15
CA ALA A 169 -3.52 14.67 20.94
C ALA A 169 -4.11 16.05 20.58
N GLU A 170 -3.39 17.14 20.83
CA GLU A 170 -3.80 18.50 20.47
C GLU A 170 -3.39 18.91 19.04
N ASP A 171 -2.70 18.03 18.27
CA ASP A 171 -2.39 18.25 16.85
C ASP A 171 -3.67 18.23 16.00
N SER A 172 -4.36 19.38 15.98
CA SER A 172 -5.64 19.57 15.29
C SER A 172 -5.49 19.44 13.77
N GLU A 173 -4.33 19.81 13.22
CA GLU A 173 -4.03 19.69 11.79
C GLU A 173 -4.06 18.21 11.36
N SER A 174 -3.43 17.33 12.13
CA SER A 174 -3.41 15.89 11.88
C SER A 174 -4.80 15.27 12.07
N ALA A 175 -5.53 15.66 13.12
CA ALA A 175 -6.90 15.20 13.33
C ALA A 175 -7.84 15.62 12.18
N GLU A 176 -7.79 16.88 11.74
CA GLU A 176 -8.60 17.37 10.61
C GLU A 176 -8.22 16.69 9.29
N SER A 177 -6.93 16.49 9.04
CA SER A 177 -6.44 15.80 7.84
C SER A 177 -6.94 14.34 7.77
N LEU A 178 -6.90 13.63 8.90
CA LEU A 178 -7.46 12.28 9.02
C LEU A 178 -8.98 12.27 8.81
N ARG A 179 -9.72 13.19 9.46
CA ARG A 179 -11.18 13.31 9.25
C ARG A 179 -11.54 13.56 7.79
N HIS A 180 -10.84 14.47 7.14
CA HIS A 180 -11.05 14.77 5.73
C HIS A 180 -10.76 13.55 4.86
N LEU A 181 -9.65 12.84 5.11
CA LEU A 181 -9.29 11.64 4.37
C LEU A 181 -10.36 10.55 4.48
N PHE A 182 -10.77 10.20 5.70
CA PHE A 182 -11.76 9.15 5.91
C PHE A 182 -13.14 9.55 5.40
N THR A 183 -13.54 10.81 5.58
CA THR A 183 -14.80 11.32 4.98
C THR A 183 -14.76 11.20 3.47
N ARG A 184 -13.65 11.57 2.82
CA ARG A 184 -13.48 11.42 1.37
C ARG A 184 -13.64 9.97 0.93
N TRP A 185 -13.04 9.01 1.65
CA TRP A 185 -13.19 7.59 1.35
C TRP A 185 -14.65 7.13 1.48
N GLN A 186 -15.37 7.51 2.52
CA GLN A 186 -16.79 7.17 2.67
C GLN A 186 -17.67 7.79 1.57
N THR A 187 -17.45 9.07 1.26
CA THR A 187 -18.22 9.75 0.20
C THR A 187 -17.96 9.17 -1.19
N ASN A 188 -16.83 8.49 -1.37
CA ASN A 188 -16.46 7.83 -2.62
C ASN A 188 -17.14 6.46 -2.81
N THR A 189 -17.60 5.84 -1.72
CA THR A 189 -18.15 4.48 -1.72
C THR A 189 -19.28 4.28 -2.76
N PRO A 190 -20.30 5.15 -2.87
CA PRO A 190 -21.38 4.96 -3.84
C PRO A 190 -20.88 4.94 -5.29
N ASP A 191 -20.00 5.87 -5.65
CA ASP A 191 -19.48 6.00 -7.02
C ASP A 191 -18.55 4.82 -7.37
N ALA A 192 -17.70 4.39 -6.42
CA ALA A 192 -16.86 3.22 -6.59
C ALA A 192 -17.69 1.93 -6.77
N LEU A 193 -18.76 1.76 -5.99
CA LEU A 193 -19.68 0.63 -6.14
C LEU A 193 -20.42 0.67 -7.49
N ALA A 194 -20.84 1.85 -7.95
CA ALA A 194 -21.46 2.02 -9.26
C ALA A 194 -20.51 1.64 -10.40
N LEU A 195 -19.22 1.99 -10.32
CA LEU A 195 -18.21 1.52 -11.28
C LEU A 195 -18.03 0.00 -11.22
N ALA A 196 -17.97 -0.58 -10.02
CA ALA A 196 -17.85 -2.02 -9.82
C ALA A 196 -19.07 -2.81 -10.32
N GLU A 197 -20.24 -2.18 -10.38
CA GLU A 197 -21.46 -2.77 -10.95
C GLU A 197 -21.45 -2.81 -12.47
N ASN A 198 -20.90 -1.77 -13.09
CA ASN A 198 -20.92 -1.60 -14.53
C ASN A 198 -19.67 -2.16 -15.23
N SER A 199 -18.69 -2.67 -14.49
CA SER A 199 -17.48 -3.27 -15.01
C SER A 199 -17.29 -4.70 -14.51
N TYR A 200 -17.16 -5.65 -15.45
CA TYR A 200 -16.86 -7.04 -15.14
C TYR A 200 -15.55 -7.19 -14.35
N GLN A 201 -14.51 -6.43 -14.72
CA GLN A 201 -13.19 -6.48 -14.08
C GLN A 201 -13.21 -5.96 -12.64
N LEU A 202 -14.09 -5.00 -12.33
CA LEU A 202 -14.18 -4.40 -11.01
C LEU A 202 -15.18 -5.10 -10.08
N LYS A 203 -16.00 -6.02 -10.62
CA LYS A 203 -17.05 -6.69 -9.84
C LYS A 203 -16.52 -7.41 -8.60
N ALA A 204 -15.32 -7.98 -8.68
CA ALA A 204 -14.68 -8.68 -7.56
C ALA A 204 -14.23 -7.74 -6.43
N LEU A 205 -14.13 -6.43 -6.68
CA LEU A 205 -13.69 -5.43 -5.69
C LEU A 205 -14.80 -4.88 -4.81
N LYS A 206 -16.07 -5.26 -5.03
CA LYS A 206 -17.17 -4.78 -4.18
C LYS A 206 -16.92 -5.02 -2.67
N PRO A 207 -16.44 -6.20 -2.22
CA PRO A 207 -16.13 -6.41 -0.81
C PRO A 207 -14.99 -5.51 -0.31
N VAL A 208 -13.96 -5.29 -1.13
CA VAL A 208 -12.86 -4.37 -0.81
C VAL A 208 -13.37 -2.94 -0.63
N ILE A 209 -14.23 -2.45 -1.54
CA ILE A 209 -14.82 -1.11 -1.46
C ILE A 209 -15.63 -0.94 -0.16
N GLN A 210 -16.46 -1.93 0.18
CA GLN A 210 -17.24 -1.93 1.42
C GLN A 210 -16.35 -2.00 2.66
N THR A 211 -15.24 -2.73 2.60
CA THR A 211 -14.29 -2.82 3.70
C THR A 211 -13.56 -1.49 3.89
N VAL A 212 -13.15 -0.81 2.82
CA VAL A 212 -12.57 0.55 2.89
C VAL A 212 -13.55 1.54 3.52
N ASP A 213 -14.84 1.50 3.16
CA ASP A 213 -15.89 2.32 3.78
C ASP A 213 -16.00 2.08 5.30
N LYS A 214 -16.04 0.80 5.70
CA LYS A 214 -16.10 0.40 7.11
C LYS A 214 -14.85 0.84 7.88
N LEU A 215 -13.67 0.68 7.29
CA LEU A 215 -12.41 1.12 7.87
C LEU A 215 -12.34 2.65 8.00
N ALA A 216 -12.90 3.39 7.04
CA ALA A 216 -13.00 4.84 7.13
C ALA A 216 -13.92 5.27 8.28
N ALA A 217 -15.04 4.57 8.51
CA ALA A 217 -15.90 4.82 9.68
C ALA A 217 -15.16 4.57 11.01
N ILE A 218 -14.41 3.46 11.09
CA ILE A 218 -13.56 3.15 12.25
C ILE A 218 -12.50 4.25 12.43
N GLY A 219 -11.85 4.66 11.34
CA GLY A 219 -10.84 5.71 11.34
C GLY A 219 -11.33 7.05 11.86
N LEU A 220 -12.51 7.49 11.43
CA LEU A 220 -13.17 8.69 11.96
C LEU A 220 -13.36 8.58 13.47
N ARG A 221 -13.96 7.47 13.93
CA ARG A 221 -14.22 7.21 15.34
C ARG A 221 -12.94 7.24 16.17
N LEU A 222 -11.89 6.55 15.72
CA LEU A 222 -10.61 6.47 16.44
C LEU A 222 -9.89 7.83 16.46
N THR A 223 -9.92 8.57 15.34
CA THR A 223 -9.35 9.93 15.27
C THR A 223 -9.98 10.85 16.28
N ASP A 224 -11.32 10.87 16.34
CA ASP A 224 -12.05 11.70 17.32
C ASP A 224 -11.79 11.27 18.76
N LEU A 225 -11.62 9.97 18.99
CA LEU A 225 -11.35 9.44 20.30
C LEU A 225 -9.94 9.83 20.79
N VAL A 226 -8.91 9.69 19.96
CA VAL A 226 -7.55 10.10 20.31
C VAL A 226 -7.48 11.61 20.52
N ALA A 227 -8.08 12.42 19.64
CA ALA A 227 -8.05 13.88 19.74
C ALA A 227 -8.73 14.43 21.01
N ARG A 228 -9.74 13.71 21.55
CA ARG A 228 -10.38 14.06 22.83
C ARG A 228 -9.78 13.34 24.03
N GLN A 229 -8.65 12.63 23.84
CA GLN A 229 -7.98 11.83 24.86
C GLN A 229 -8.91 10.79 25.53
N GLY A 230 -9.86 10.26 24.76
CA GLY A 230 -10.77 9.22 25.23
C GLY A 230 -10.17 7.83 25.04
N THR A 231 -10.79 6.85 25.70
CA THR A 231 -10.36 5.46 25.65
C THR A 231 -11.52 4.53 25.32
N LEU A 232 -11.18 3.32 24.87
CA LEU A 232 -12.11 2.21 24.63
C LEU A 232 -11.94 1.14 25.71
N ASP A 233 -13.00 0.38 25.96
CA ASP A 233 -12.89 -0.84 26.76
C ASP A 233 -12.30 -2.02 25.95
N ASP A 234 -11.89 -3.07 26.67
CA ASP A 234 -11.24 -4.24 26.05
C ASP A 234 -12.14 -4.98 25.05
N THR A 235 -13.47 -4.94 25.25
CA THR A 235 -14.44 -5.60 24.35
C THR A 235 -14.54 -4.84 23.04
N GLU A 236 -14.59 -3.51 23.10
CA GLU A 236 -14.59 -2.64 21.94
C GLU A 236 -13.27 -2.74 21.16
N ILE A 237 -12.13 -2.76 21.87
CA ILE A 237 -10.81 -2.94 21.27
C ILE A 237 -10.74 -4.29 20.54
N ALA A 238 -11.16 -5.39 21.18
CA ALA A 238 -11.15 -6.71 20.58
C ALA A 238 -12.07 -6.78 19.34
N SER A 239 -13.23 -6.12 19.40
CA SER A 239 -14.15 -6.02 18.26
C SER A 239 -13.52 -5.28 17.08
N ILE A 240 -12.95 -4.09 17.30
CA ILE A 240 -12.31 -3.30 16.23
C ILE A 240 -11.07 -4.03 15.69
N GLN A 241 -10.23 -4.60 16.56
CA GLN A 241 -9.07 -5.38 16.12
C GLN A 241 -9.51 -6.56 15.23
N GLY A 242 -10.58 -7.27 15.59
CA GLY A 242 -11.12 -8.35 14.75
C GLY A 242 -11.62 -7.88 13.39
N GLU A 243 -12.06 -6.63 13.24
CA GLU A 243 -12.39 -6.04 11.94
C GLU A 243 -11.13 -5.66 11.14
N LEU A 244 -10.10 -5.13 11.81
CA LEU A 244 -8.81 -4.84 11.20
C LEU A 244 -8.11 -6.12 10.72
N ASP A 245 -8.13 -7.19 11.52
CA ASP A 245 -7.52 -8.49 11.18
C ASP A 245 -8.19 -9.14 9.96
N LYS A 246 -9.52 -9.00 9.83
CA LYS A 246 -10.26 -9.44 8.64
C LYS A 246 -9.90 -8.60 7.43
N ALA A 247 -9.82 -7.27 7.59
CA ALA A 247 -9.48 -6.35 6.51
C ALA A 247 -8.00 -6.45 6.07
N ALA A 248 -7.13 -7.01 6.90
CA ALA A 248 -5.73 -7.29 6.58
C ALA A 248 -5.57 -8.47 5.61
N GLN A 249 -6.62 -9.27 5.39
CA GLN A 249 -6.59 -10.36 4.42
C GLN A 249 -6.51 -9.82 2.99
N ILE A 250 -5.96 -10.65 2.10
CA ILE A 250 -5.81 -10.31 0.69
C ILE A 250 -7.12 -10.63 -0.03
N GLU A 251 -7.64 -9.66 -0.77
CA GLU A 251 -8.84 -9.81 -1.58
C GLU A 251 -8.57 -9.26 -2.99
N ASP A 252 -8.94 -10.01 -4.03
CA ASP A 252 -8.71 -9.64 -5.44
C ASP A 252 -7.28 -9.15 -5.76
N GLU A 253 -6.28 -9.86 -5.22
CA GLU A 253 -4.85 -9.54 -5.38
C GLU A 253 -4.41 -8.16 -4.81
N VAL A 254 -5.24 -7.51 -3.99
CA VAL A 254 -4.91 -6.27 -3.27
C VAL A 254 -4.90 -6.47 -1.76
N VAL A 255 -4.23 -5.56 -1.05
CA VAL A 255 -4.31 -5.37 0.39
C VAL A 255 -4.85 -3.99 0.71
N ILE A 256 -5.57 -3.87 1.82
CA ILE A 256 -6.02 -2.56 2.33
C ILE A 256 -4.92 -2.02 3.26
N ALA A 257 -3.94 -1.33 2.68
CA ALA A 257 -2.77 -0.82 3.39
C ALA A 257 -3.12 0.17 4.52
N ALA A 258 -4.30 0.78 4.48
CA ALA A 258 -4.83 1.64 5.55
C ALA A 258 -5.04 0.92 6.90
N VAL A 259 -5.02 -0.43 6.94
CA VAL A 259 -5.13 -1.19 8.20
C VAL A 259 -4.00 -0.85 9.16
N TYR A 260 -2.73 -0.74 8.70
CA TYR A 260 -1.60 -0.55 9.62
C TYR A 260 -1.64 0.78 10.39
N PRO A 261 -1.94 1.94 9.76
CA PRO A 261 -2.12 3.18 10.51
C PRO A 261 -3.35 3.15 11.44
N LEU A 262 -4.43 2.44 11.07
CA LEU A 262 -5.61 2.28 11.94
C LEU A 262 -5.30 1.45 13.18
N GLU A 263 -4.46 0.41 13.08
CA GLU A 263 -3.99 -0.33 14.26
C GLU A 263 -3.22 0.57 15.24
N LYS A 264 -2.39 1.49 14.72
CA LYS A 264 -1.67 2.46 15.56
C LYS A 264 -2.64 3.38 16.31
N LEU A 265 -3.66 3.91 15.61
CA LEU A 265 -4.72 4.69 16.26
C LEU A 265 -5.47 3.86 17.31
N LEU A 266 -5.85 2.62 17.00
CA LEU A 266 -6.55 1.75 17.95
C LEU A 266 -5.72 1.52 19.22
N ARG A 267 -4.42 1.24 19.07
CA ARG A 267 -3.50 1.05 20.21
C ARG A 267 -3.41 2.29 21.09
N ALA A 268 -3.48 3.49 20.52
CA ALA A 268 -3.48 4.75 21.26
C ALA A 268 -4.76 4.99 22.09
N THR A 269 -5.83 4.24 21.85
CA THR A 269 -7.10 4.35 22.59
C THR A 269 -7.24 3.37 23.75
N ARG A 270 -6.19 2.57 24.03
CA ARG A 270 -6.15 1.67 25.18
C ARG A 270 -5.94 2.47 26.46
N ASN A 271 -6.68 2.14 27.52
CA ASN A 271 -6.35 2.62 28.87
C ASN A 271 -4.92 2.17 29.22
N GLN A 272 -4.06 3.11 29.62
CA GLN A 272 -2.79 2.79 30.27
C GLN A 272 -3.03 2.44 31.74
#